data_AF-A0A7G5ZS57-F1
#
_entry.id   AF-A0A7G5ZS57-F1
#
_cell.length_a   1.000
_cell.length_b   1.000
_cell.length_c   1.000
_cell.angle_alpha   90.00
_cell.angle_beta   90.00
_cell.angle_gamma   90.00
#
_symmetry.space_group_name_H-M   'P 1'
#
loop_
_entity.id
_entity.type
_entity.pdbx_description
1 polymer ?
#
loop_
_entity_poly.entity_id
_entity_poly.type
_entity_poly.pdbx_seq_one_letter_code
_entity_poly.pdbx_strand_id
1 'polypeptide(L)' 'MPDDIAIVGYNNIDQTQLSPIPVTTISTPRYDMGTLAASLLLAEFDADHRHSHTVMDTHLVVRESTTASPTR' A
#
# COMPACT_ATOMS: atom_id res chain seq x y z
N MET A 1 4.52 4.58 -22.38
CA MET A 1 3.87 4.12 -21.11
C MET A 1 4.16 5.12 -20.00
N PRO A 2 3.36 6.18 -19.85
CA PRO A 2 1.93 6.08 -19.50
C PRO A 2 0.96 6.15 -20.68
N ASP A 3 1.43 6.68 -21.82
CA ASP A 3 0.53 7.04 -22.94
C ASP A 3 -0.07 5.84 -23.67
N ASP A 4 0.66 4.73 -23.75
CA ASP A 4 0.15 3.47 -24.32
C ASP A 4 -0.62 2.66 -23.27
N ILE A 5 -0.03 2.53 -22.08
CA ILE A 5 -0.53 1.76 -20.95
C ILE A 5 -0.11 2.48 -19.67
N ALA A 6 -1.10 2.78 -18.83
CA ALA A 6 -0.90 3.29 -17.49
C ALA A 6 -0.63 2.14 -16.51
N ILE A 7 0.28 2.33 -15.56
CA ILE A 7 0.60 1.37 -14.50
C ILE A 7 0.27 1.96 -13.14
N VAL A 8 -0.41 1.17 -12.31
CA VAL A 8 -0.53 1.40 -10.86
C VAL A 8 0.06 0.20 -10.13
N GLY A 9 1.07 0.43 -9.30
CA GLY A 9 1.66 -0.58 -8.42
C GLY A 9 1.01 -0.61 -7.04
N TYR A 10 1.46 -1.53 -6.18
CA TYR A 10 0.97 -1.67 -4.81
C TYR A 10 2.14 -1.64 -3.80
N ASN A 11 1.84 -1.23 -2.58
CA ASN A 11 2.71 -1.11 -1.42
C ASN A 11 3.62 0.12 -1.34
N ASN A 12 3.87 0.88 -2.40
CA ASN A 12 4.82 2.00 -2.33
C ASN A 12 6.19 1.57 -1.75
N ILE A 13 6.78 0.49 -2.28
CA ILE A 13 8.17 0.13 -1.97
C ILE A 13 9.13 1.13 -2.62
N ASP A 14 10.34 1.28 -2.09
CA ASP A 14 11.32 2.29 -2.56
C ASP A 14 11.62 2.17 -4.07
N GLN A 15 11.63 0.94 -4.58
CA GLN A 15 11.82 0.62 -6.00
C GLN A 15 10.77 1.30 -6.90
N THR A 16 9.56 1.59 -6.39
CA THR A 16 8.54 2.32 -7.16
C THR A 16 8.94 3.77 -7.43
N GLN A 17 9.76 4.39 -6.57
CA GLN A 17 10.29 5.73 -6.81
C GLN A 17 11.58 5.72 -7.64
N LEU A 18 12.39 4.67 -7.51
CA LEU A 18 13.70 4.55 -8.17
C LEU A 18 13.63 3.95 -9.59
N SER A 19 12.44 3.56 -10.04
CA SER A 19 12.19 3.09 -11.40
C SER A 19 12.52 4.18 -12.44
N PRO A 20 12.96 3.81 -13.66
CA PRO A 20 13.17 4.77 -14.76
C PRO A 20 11.95 5.67 -15.04
N ILE A 21 10.75 5.16 -14.76
CA ILE A 21 9.50 5.93 -14.68
C ILE A 21 8.94 5.68 -13.29
N PRO A 22 8.90 6.68 -12.39
CA PRO A 22 8.32 6.56 -11.06
C PRO A 22 6.88 6.05 -11.11
N VAL A 23 6.60 4.99 -10.36
CA VAL A 23 5.35 4.23 -10.45
C VAL A 23 4.31 4.79 -9.48
N THR A 24 3.15 5.19 -10.00
CA THR A 24 1.94 5.49 -9.23
C THR A 24 1.55 4.25 -8.43
N THR A 25 1.25 4.39 -7.14
CA THR A 25 1.07 3.22 -6.28
C THR A 25 0.16 3.47 -5.10
N ILE A 26 -0.54 2.43 -4.65
CA ILE A 26 -1.25 2.45 -3.36
C ILE A 26 -0.21 2.23 -2.24
N SER A 27 -0.13 3.18 -1.31
CA SER A 27 0.74 3.09 -0.14
C SER A 27 0.05 2.37 1.00
N THR A 28 0.62 1.23 1.39
CA THR A 28 0.18 0.43 2.54
C THR A 28 0.87 0.94 3.81
N PRO A 29 0.17 1.12 4.94
CA PRO A 29 0.77 1.52 6.23
C PRO A 29 1.54 0.36 6.88
N ARG A 30 2.59 -0.13 6.21
CA ARG A 30 3.28 -1.40 6.55
C ARG A 30 3.85 -1.41 7.97
N TYR A 31 4.39 -0.29 8.43
CA TYR A 31 4.97 -0.20 9.77
C TYR A 31 3.89 -0.39 10.85
N ASP A 32 2.81 0.39 10.75
CA ASP A 32 1.70 0.30 11.69
C ASP A 32 0.99 -1.06 11.61
N MET A 33 0.85 -1.61 10.40
CA MET A 33 0.32 -2.96 10.19
C MET A 33 1.17 -4.04 10.88
N GLY A 34 2.50 -3.92 10.81
CA GLY A 34 3.41 -4.84 11.50
C GLY A 34 3.33 -4.71 13.02
N THR A 35 3.28 -3.48 13.53
CA THR A 35 3.09 -3.20 14.96
C THR A 35 1.77 -3.80 15.47
N LEU A 36 0.67 -3.54 14.77
CA LEU A 36 -0.64 -4.09 15.12
C LEU A 36 -0.64 -5.61 15.07
N ALA A 37 -0.07 -6.22 14.02
CA ALA A 37 0.00 -7.67 13.90
C ALA A 37 0.80 -8.29 15.07
N ALA A 38 1.92 -7.70 15.46
CA ALA A 38 2.69 -8.15 16.62
C ALA A 38 1.90 -8.00 17.92
N SER A 39 1.20 -6.87 18.12
CA SER A 39 0.34 -6.67 19.29
C SER A 39 -0.81 -7.67 19.35
N LEU A 40 -1.46 -7.96 18.22
CA LEU A 40 -2.52 -8.97 18.14
C LEU A 40 -1.97 -10.36 18.48
N LEU A 41 -0.82 -10.74 17.91
CA LEU A 41 -0.17 -12.02 18.20
C LEU A 41 0.19 -12.17 19.69
N LEU A 42 0.67 -11.11 20.33
CA LEU A 42 0.99 -11.14 21.76
C LEU A 42 -0.28 -11.28 22.62
N ALA A 43 -1.37 -10.64 22.21
CA ALA A 43 -2.64 -10.74 22.93
C ALA A 43 -3.26 -12.14 22.87
N GLU A 44 -2.92 -12.96 21.86
CA GLU A 44 -3.41 -14.35 21.73
C GLU A 44 -2.91 -15.28 22.85
N PHE A 45 -1.87 -14.88 23.60
CA PHE A 45 -1.38 -15.67 24.73
C PHE A 45 -2.26 -15.55 25.99
N ASP A 46 -3.17 -14.57 26.04
CA ASP A 46 -4.06 -14.37 27.17
C ASP A 46 -5.24 -15.36 27.11
N ALA A 47 -5.58 -15.98 28.24
CA ALA A 47 -6.60 -17.03 28.31
C ALA A 47 -8.02 -16.54 27.96
N ASP A 48 -8.28 -15.25 28.09
CA ASP A 48 -9.54 -14.58 27.76
C ASP A 48 -9.48 -13.78 26.44
N HIS A 49 -8.46 -14.04 25.61
CA HIS A 49 -8.28 -13.38 24.32
C HIS A 49 -9.53 -13.49 23.43
N ARG A 50 -9.72 -12.45 22.62
CA ARG A 50 -10.72 -12.44 21.55
C ARG A 50 -10.06 -12.07 20.24
N HIS A 51 -10.17 -12.97 19.26
CA HIS A 51 -9.68 -12.73 17.92
C HIS A 51 -10.26 -11.41 17.38
N SER A 52 -9.36 -10.58 16.87
CA SER A 52 -9.69 -9.28 16.32
C SER A 52 -9.15 -9.16 14.91
N HIS A 53 -9.86 -8.41 14.08
CA HIS A 53 -9.47 -8.11 12.71
C HIS A 53 -9.71 -6.62 12.44
N THR A 54 -8.67 -5.96 11.94
CA THR A 54 -8.69 -4.52 11.64
C THR A 54 -8.34 -4.30 10.19
N VAL A 55 -9.17 -3.53 9.47
CA VAL A 55 -8.85 -3.02 8.14
C VAL A 55 -8.18 -1.66 8.31
N MET A 56 -7.04 -1.46 7.66
CA MET A 56 -6.29 -0.20 7.71
C MET A 56 -6.45 0.58 6.41
N ASP A 57 -6.55 1.90 6.54
CA ASP A 57 -6.64 2.77 5.38
C ASP A 57 -5.35 2.76 4.56
N THR A 58 -5.53 2.89 3.24
CA THR A 58 -4.45 3.07 2.28
C THR A 58 -4.70 4.35 1.49
N HIS A 59 -3.67 4.86 0.81
CA HIS A 59 -3.83 6.04 -0.04
C HIS A 59 -3.08 5.87 -1.36
N LEU A 60 -3.61 6.48 -2.41
CA LEU A 60 -2.96 6.51 -3.73
C LEU A 60 -1.88 7.59 -3.75
N VAL A 61 -0.69 7.20 -4.21
CA VAL A 61 0.44 8.09 -4.48
C VAL A 61 0.59 8.20 -5.99
N VAL A 62 0.20 9.35 -6.54
CA VAL A 62 0.23 9.62 -7.99
C VAL A 62 1.65 9.98 -8.43
N ARG A 63 2.12 9.39 -9.53
CA ARG A 63 3.43 9.59 -10.17
C ARG A 63 3.32 9.48 -11.70
N GLU A 64 4.47 9.41 -12.37
CA GLU A 64 4.63 9.52 -13.83
C GLU A 64 4.14 8.30 -14.61
N SER A 65 3.97 7.13 -13.99
CA SER A 65 3.42 5.94 -14.68
C SER A 65 1.92 6.00 -14.96
N THR A 66 1.23 7.07 -14.56
CA THR A 66 -0.17 7.34 -14.89
C THR A 66 -0.35 8.78 -15.33
N THR A 67 -1.10 9.00 -16.40
CA THR A 67 -1.54 10.32 -16.84
C THR A 67 -3.05 10.45 -16.73
N ALA A 68 -3.55 11.68 -16.63
CA ALA A 68 -4.98 11.92 -16.83
C ALA A 68 -5.34 11.44 -18.24
N SER A 69 -6.32 10.54 -18.35
CA SER A 69 -6.74 10.03 -19.66
C SER A 69 -7.15 11.21 -20.54
N PRO A 70 -6.68 11.31 -21.80
CA PRO A 70 -7.16 12.36 -22.68
C PRO A 70 -8.66 12.20 -22.80
N THR A 71 -9.43 13.25 -22.47
CA THR A 71 -10.87 13.29 -22.75
C THR A 71 -11.08 12.98 -24.23
N ARG A 72 -11.72 11.85 -24.50
CA ARG A 72 -12.12 11.45 -25.84
C ARG A 72 -13.43 12.16 -26.23
#